data_AF-A0A3A8S7A6-F1
#
_entry.id   AF-A0A3A8S7A6-F1
#
_cell.length_a   1.000
_cell.length_b   1.000
_cell.length_c   1.000
_cell.angle_alpha   90.00
_cell.angle_beta   90.00
_cell.angle_gamma   90.00
#
_symmetry.space_group_name_H-M   'P 1'
#
loop_
_entity.id
_entity.type
_entity.pdbx_description
1 polymer ?
#
loop_
_entity_poly.entity_id
_entity_poly.type
_entity_poly.pdbx_seq_one_letter_code
_entity_poly.pdbx_strand_id
1 'polypeptide(L)'
;YGASVELTGPGGKTRMVPVSELLLPPDMKRARDTVIAPNEVLTRVRLPALAAGTKAAYHKQGERESYDWPSCDVAVVLRMDGKVVREAAIAMGWVAPTPRRATEAEKLLVGKPLDEELARQAAKAA
;
A
#
# COMPACT_ATOMS: atom_id res chain seq x y z
N TYR A 1 3.91 -2.14 2.21
CA TYR A 1 5.11 -2.75 2.82
C TYR A 1 6.34 -1.83 2.65
N GLY A 2 6.29 -0.58 3.12
CA GLY A 2 7.48 0.30 3.19
C GLY A 2 8.22 0.60 1.87
N ALA A 3 7.55 0.53 0.72
CA ALA A 3 8.18 0.82 -0.57
C ALA A 3 8.54 2.31 -0.71
N SER A 4 9.58 2.58 -1.49
CA SER A 4 9.99 3.94 -1.87
C SER A 4 10.30 4.02 -3.36
N VAL A 5 10.23 5.21 -3.93
CA VAL A 5 10.57 5.49 -5.33
C VAL A 5 11.74 6.44 -5.41
N GLU A 6 12.62 6.22 -6.38
CA GLU A 6 13.74 7.11 -6.69
C GLU A 6 13.31 8.05 -7.82
N LEU A 7 13.42 9.36 -7.56
CA LEU A 7 13.17 10.41 -8.53
C LEU A 7 14.51 11.01 -8.96
N THR A 8 14.78 11.02 -10.26
CA THR A 8 16.00 11.57 -10.86
C THR A 8 15.66 12.88 -11.57
N GLY A 9 16.34 13.96 -11.18
CA GLY A 9 16.24 15.28 -11.78
C GLY A 9 17.42 15.63 -12.69
N PRO A 10 17.52 16.90 -13.13
CA PRO A 10 18.58 17.34 -14.04
C PRO A 10 19.98 17.15 -13.45
N GLY A 11 20.94 16.81 -14.32
CA GLY A 11 22.32 16.54 -13.92
C GLY A 11 22.49 15.27 -13.06
N GLY A 12 21.49 14.37 -13.04
CA GLY A 12 21.57 13.09 -12.33
C GLY A 12 21.29 13.16 -10.83
N LYS A 13 20.82 14.30 -10.30
CA LYS A 13 20.45 14.42 -8.88
C LYS A 13 19.30 13.47 -8.55
N THR A 14 19.41 12.72 -7.45
CA THR A 14 18.37 11.77 -7.03
C THR A 14 17.81 12.09 -5.65
N ARG A 15 16.52 11.86 -5.46
CA ARG A 15 15.89 11.81 -4.13
C ARG A 15 14.98 10.58 -3.99
N MET A 16 14.81 10.12 -2.77
CA MET A 16 13.91 9.02 -2.42
C MET A 16 12.60 9.56 -1.85
N VAL A 17 11.48 8.99 -2.26
CA VAL A 17 10.14 9.34 -1.78
C VAL A 17 9.42 8.06 -1.33
N PRO A 18 8.88 8.00 -0.10
CA PRO A 18 8.02 6.88 0.31
C PRO A 18 6.80 6.76 -0.61
N VAL A 19 6.40 5.54 -1.00
CA VAL A 19 5.21 5.34 -1.86
C VAL A 19 3.94 5.88 -1.19
N SER A 20 3.88 5.88 0.15
CA SER A 20 2.79 6.48 0.93
C SER A 20 2.65 8.00 0.77
N GLU A 21 3.69 8.67 0.26
CA GLU A 21 3.73 10.12 0.05
C GLU A 21 3.78 10.48 -1.45
N LEU A 22 3.82 9.48 -2.33
CA LEU A 22 3.97 9.70 -3.76
C LEU A 22 2.75 10.41 -4.36
N LEU A 23 1.56 10.00 -3.95
CA LEU A 23 0.29 10.53 -4.45
C LEU A 23 -0.21 11.66 -3.55
N LEU A 24 -0.59 12.76 -4.16
CA LEU A 24 -1.10 13.94 -3.48
C LEU A 24 -2.62 13.83 -3.30
N PRO A 25 -3.18 14.36 -2.19
CA PRO A 25 -4.64 14.42 -2.02
C PRO A 25 -5.27 15.35 -3.07
N PRO A 26 -6.53 15.14 -3.48
CA PRO A 26 -7.17 15.94 -4.52
C PRO A 26 -7.11 17.44 -4.26
N ASP A 27 -6.80 18.21 -5.30
CA ASP A 27 -6.76 19.66 -5.26
C ASP A 27 -7.09 20.22 -6.65
N MET A 28 -8.23 20.92 -6.76
CA MET A 28 -8.72 21.49 -8.01
C MET A 28 -7.80 22.55 -8.63
N LYS A 29 -6.88 23.12 -7.84
CA LYS A 29 -5.93 24.15 -8.30
C LYS A 29 -4.61 23.56 -8.78
N ARG A 30 -4.37 22.27 -8.56
CA ARG A 30 -3.11 21.61 -8.89
C ARG A 30 -3.29 20.68 -10.08
N ALA A 31 -2.48 20.88 -11.12
CA ALA A 31 -2.51 20.06 -12.33
C ALA A 31 -1.75 18.72 -12.20
N ARG A 32 -1.54 18.21 -10.97
CA ARG A 32 -0.71 17.02 -10.71
C ARG A 32 -1.20 16.24 -9.50
N ASP A 33 -1.17 14.93 -9.62
CA ASP A 33 -1.57 13.99 -8.58
C ASP A 33 -0.40 13.35 -7.85
N THR A 34 0.84 13.75 -8.17
CA THR A 34 2.05 13.20 -7.55
C THR A 34 3.01 14.30 -7.09
N VAL A 35 3.91 13.96 -6.16
CA VAL A 35 5.00 14.84 -5.69
C VAL A 35 6.16 14.97 -6.68
N ILE A 36 6.08 14.35 -7.86
CA ILE A 36 7.13 14.38 -8.88
C ILE A 36 7.17 15.77 -9.52
N ALA A 37 8.33 16.44 -9.44
CA ALA A 37 8.52 17.75 -10.04
C ALA A 37 8.58 17.68 -11.58
N PRO A 38 8.28 18.77 -12.31
CA PRO A 38 8.25 18.77 -13.78
C PRO A 38 9.50 18.26 -14.49
N ASN A 39 10.66 18.37 -13.86
CA ASN A 39 11.96 17.95 -14.38
C ASN A 39 12.50 16.68 -13.71
N GLU A 40 11.67 15.96 -12.97
CA GLU A 40 12.00 14.68 -12.34
C GLU A 40 11.36 13.52 -13.10
N VAL A 41 12.06 12.39 -13.08
CA VAL A 41 11.58 11.11 -13.62
C VAL A 41 11.68 10.06 -12.53
N LEU A 42 10.62 9.25 -12.34
CA LEU A 42 10.69 8.07 -11.51
C LEU A 42 11.53 7.00 -12.22
N THR A 43 12.69 6.67 -11.66
CA THR A 43 13.65 5.76 -12.29
C THR A 43 13.77 4.42 -11.58
N ARG A 44 13.38 4.33 -10.30
CA ARG A 44 13.41 3.06 -9.54
C ARG A 44 12.25 2.97 -8.57
N VAL A 45 11.78 1.74 -8.35
CA VAL A 45 10.95 1.36 -7.21
C VAL A 45 11.80 0.46 -6.32
N ARG A 46 11.96 0.83 -5.05
CA ARG A 46 12.69 0.06 -4.04
C ARG A 46 11.69 -0.59 -3.10
N LEU A 47 11.68 -1.92 -3.11
CA LEU A 47 10.92 -2.74 -2.18
C LEU A 47 11.88 -3.23 -1.09
N PRO A 48 11.53 -3.09 0.20
CA PRO A 48 12.31 -3.73 1.25
C PRO A 48 12.24 -5.25 1.08
N ALA A 49 13.33 -5.93 1.41
CA ALA A 49 13.39 -7.38 1.38
C ALA A 49 12.34 -7.97 2.33
N LEU A 50 11.63 -9.02 1.88
CA LEU A 50 10.65 -9.69 2.72
C LEU A 50 11.37 -10.41 3.87
N ALA A 51 11.03 -10.05 5.10
CA ALA A 51 11.48 -10.80 6.27
C ALA A 51 10.92 -12.23 6.26
N ALA A 52 11.63 -13.17 6.89
CA ALA A 52 11.15 -14.54 7.03
C ALA A 52 9.76 -14.58 7.70
N GLY A 53 8.90 -15.51 7.24
CA GLY A 53 7.52 -15.61 7.71
C GLY A 53 6.55 -14.60 7.09
N THR A 54 7.00 -13.73 6.18
CA THR A 54 6.09 -12.81 5.46
C THR A 54 5.15 -13.58 4.54
N LYS A 55 3.86 -13.25 4.61
CA LYS A 55 2.78 -13.70 3.74
C LYS A 55 2.14 -12.47 3.10
N ALA A 56 1.79 -12.57 1.83
CA ALA A 56 1.15 -11.49 1.10
C ALA A 56 -0.02 -12.02 0.28
N ALA A 57 -1.06 -11.21 0.17
CA ALA A 57 -2.21 -11.46 -0.69
C ALA A 57 -2.66 -10.14 -1.31
N TYR A 58 -3.17 -10.22 -2.53
CA TYR A 58 -3.86 -9.11 -3.18
C TYR A 58 -5.19 -9.65 -3.70
N HIS A 59 -6.26 -8.93 -3.42
CA HIS A 59 -7.58 -9.25 -3.92
C HIS A 59 -8.15 -8.05 -4.67
N LYS A 60 -8.61 -8.31 -5.87
CA LYS A 60 -9.24 -7.35 -6.77
C LYS A 60 -10.68 -7.76 -6.98
N GLN A 61 -11.61 -6.93 -6.57
CA GLN A 61 -13.02 -7.08 -6.91
C GLN A 61 -13.30 -6.25 -8.16
N GLY A 62 -13.81 -6.88 -9.22
CA GLY A 62 -14.28 -6.21 -10.44
C GLY A 62 -15.64 -6.74 -10.87
N GLU A 63 -16.24 -6.15 -11.90
CA GLU A 63 -17.46 -6.69 -12.52
C GLU A 63 -17.13 -7.87 -13.44
N ARG A 64 -15.92 -7.85 -14.00
CA ARG A 64 -15.38 -8.94 -14.84
C ARG A 64 -14.19 -9.59 -14.16
N GLU A 65 -14.00 -10.87 -14.44
CA GLU A 65 -12.86 -11.64 -13.93
C GLU A 65 -11.52 -11.15 -14.49
N SER A 66 -11.53 -10.51 -15.66
CA SER A 66 -10.34 -9.98 -16.31
C SER A 66 -10.67 -8.75 -17.17
N TYR A 67 -9.64 -7.96 -17.48
CA TYR A 67 -9.70 -6.79 -18.35
C TYR A 67 -10.75 -5.74 -17.92
N ASP A 68 -10.71 -5.42 -16.63
CA ASP A 68 -11.59 -4.42 -16.01
C ASP A 68 -10.84 -3.67 -14.91
N TRP A 69 -11.36 -2.53 -14.46
CA TRP A 69 -10.85 -1.84 -13.28
C TRP A 69 -11.46 -2.42 -12.00
N PRO A 70 -10.76 -2.34 -10.84
CA PRO A 70 -11.36 -2.71 -9.57
C PRO A 70 -12.55 -1.80 -9.24
N SER A 71 -13.62 -2.36 -8.70
CA SER A 71 -14.58 -1.62 -7.87
C SER A 71 -14.07 -1.44 -6.45
N CYS A 72 -13.23 -2.34 -5.97
CA CYS A 72 -12.32 -2.16 -4.85
C CYS A 72 -11.18 -3.18 -4.92
N ASP A 73 -10.08 -2.88 -4.25
CA ASP A 73 -8.99 -3.84 -4.09
C ASP A 73 -8.31 -3.69 -2.73
N VAL A 74 -7.65 -4.76 -2.29
CA VAL A 74 -6.89 -4.76 -1.05
C VAL A 74 -5.60 -5.54 -1.22
N ALA A 75 -4.49 -4.95 -0.78
CA ALA A 75 -3.20 -5.58 -0.62
C ALA A 75 -2.94 -5.78 0.88
N VAL A 76 -2.68 -7.03 1.28
CA VAL A 76 -2.37 -7.41 2.65
C VAL A 76 -0.97 -8.03 2.69
N VAL A 77 -0.12 -7.55 3.59
CA VAL A 77 1.18 -8.16 3.90
C VAL A 77 1.28 -8.34 5.41
N LEU A 78 1.47 -9.58 5.85
CA LEU A 78 1.60 -9.95 7.25
C LEU A 78 2.93 -10.65 7.48
N ARG A 79 3.67 -10.29 8.53
CA ARG A 79 4.78 -11.10 9.02
C ARG A 79 4.27 -12.04 10.10
N MET A 80 4.31 -13.34 9.83
CA MET A 80 3.77 -14.37 10.73
C MET A 80 4.87 -15.00 11.57
N ASP A 81 4.53 -15.31 12.82
CA ASP A 81 5.30 -16.17 13.71
C ASP A 81 4.36 -17.27 14.24
N GLY A 82 4.41 -18.42 13.58
CA GLY A 82 3.37 -19.43 13.70
C GLY A 82 2.00 -18.85 13.30
N LYS A 83 1.08 -18.79 14.26
CA LYS A 83 -0.24 -18.16 14.06
C LYS A 83 -0.25 -16.66 14.36
N VAL A 84 0.77 -16.12 15.04
CA VAL A 84 0.76 -14.74 15.54
C VAL A 84 1.19 -13.76 14.46
N VAL A 85 0.44 -12.69 14.26
CA VAL A 85 0.81 -11.58 13.37
C VAL A 85 1.82 -10.69 14.10
N ARG A 86 3.04 -10.57 13.57
CA ARG A 86 4.10 -9.71 14.12
C ARG A 86 4.12 -8.32 13.49
N GLU A 87 3.83 -8.23 12.20
CA GLU A 87 3.65 -6.97 11.47
C GLU A 87 2.47 -7.12 10.52
N ALA A 88 1.74 -6.03 10.31
CA ALA A 88 0.66 -5.96 9.35
C ALA A 88 0.78 -4.68 8.51
N ALA A 89 0.61 -4.82 7.20
CA ALA A 89 0.44 -3.71 6.27
C ALA A 89 -0.75 -4.01 5.37
N ILE A 90 -1.78 -3.18 5.43
CA ILE A 90 -3.03 -3.32 4.68
C ILE A 90 -3.27 -2.02 3.93
N ALA A 91 -3.33 -2.10 2.60
CA ALA A 91 -3.62 -0.97 1.72
C ALA A 91 -4.83 -1.30 0.86
N MET A 92 -5.73 -0.33 0.69
CA MET A 92 -6.96 -0.45 -0.09
C MET A 92 -6.94 0.52 -1.26
N GLY A 93 -7.25 0.00 -2.45
CA GLY A 93 -7.41 0.78 -3.68
C GLY A 93 -8.89 1.03 -4.00
N TRP A 94 -9.13 2.07 -4.80
CA TRP A 94 -10.45 2.47 -5.31
C TRP A 94 -11.53 2.84 -4.27
N VAL A 95 -11.17 2.90 -2.99
CA VAL A 95 -12.08 3.32 -1.89
C VAL A 95 -11.86 4.77 -1.44
N ALA A 96 -10.86 5.45 -2.01
CA ALA A 96 -10.52 6.84 -1.74
C ALA A 96 -9.73 7.41 -2.94
N PRO A 97 -9.58 8.75 -3.05
CA PRO A 97 -8.85 9.37 -4.17
C PRO A 97 -7.37 8.99 -4.27
N THR A 98 -6.78 8.51 -3.16
CA THR A 98 -5.45 7.89 -3.12
C THR A 98 -5.55 6.58 -2.34
N PRO A 99 -4.64 5.61 -2.54
CA PRO A 99 -4.65 4.35 -1.80
C PRO A 99 -4.65 4.59 -0.30
N ARG A 100 -5.60 3.99 0.40
CA ARG A 100 -5.80 4.19 1.84
C ARG A 100 -5.14 3.06 2.61
N ARG A 101 -4.28 3.41 3.57
CA ARG A 101 -3.73 2.45 4.52
C ARG A 101 -4.71 2.20 5.67
N ALA A 102 -5.05 0.95 5.94
CA ALA A 102 -5.99 0.56 6.99
C ALA A 102 -5.28 0.40 8.35
N THR A 103 -4.75 1.49 8.90
CA THR A 103 -3.90 1.44 10.11
C THR A 103 -4.59 0.88 11.34
N GLU A 104 -5.90 1.09 11.49
CA GLU A 104 -6.66 0.54 12.62
C GLU A 104 -6.81 -0.98 12.52
N ALA A 105 -7.06 -1.51 11.31
CA ALA A 105 -7.03 -2.95 11.04
C ALA A 105 -5.64 -3.54 11.29
N GLU A 106 -4.57 -2.87 10.85
CA GLU A 106 -3.19 -3.30 11.10
C GLU A 106 -2.90 -3.44 12.61
N LYS A 107 -3.24 -2.41 13.40
CA LYS A 107 -3.06 -2.42 14.86
C LYS A 107 -3.87 -3.53 15.54
N LEU A 108 -5.08 -3.81 15.04
CA LEU A 108 -5.95 -4.83 15.61
C LEU A 108 -5.35 -6.24 15.47
N LEU A 109 -4.64 -6.51 14.38
CA LEU A 109 -4.03 -7.80 14.07
C LEU A 109 -2.72 -8.05 14.82
N VAL A 110 -1.86 -7.04 14.94
CA VAL A 110 -0.51 -7.20 15.51
C VAL A 110 -0.56 -7.73 16.94
N GLY A 111 0.27 -8.75 17.21
CA GLY A 111 0.39 -9.41 18.51
C GLY A 111 -0.63 -10.51 18.77
N LYS A 112 -1.56 -10.78 17.85
CA LYS A 112 -2.63 -11.76 18.04
C LYS A 112 -2.51 -12.95 17.08
N PRO A 113 -3.00 -14.15 17.47
CA PRO A 113 -3.13 -15.26 16.54
C PRO A 113 -4.17 -14.92 15.46
N LEU A 114 -3.84 -15.14 14.20
CA LEU A 114 -4.75 -14.93 13.08
C LEU A 114 -5.73 -16.10 12.98
N ASP A 115 -7.00 -15.79 13.15
CA ASP A 115 -8.14 -16.65 12.84
C ASP A 115 -9.21 -15.87 12.05
N GLU A 116 -10.29 -16.54 11.68
CA GLU A 116 -11.34 -15.96 10.85
C GLU A 116 -12.10 -14.83 11.56
N GLU A 117 -12.35 -14.95 12.87
CA GLU A 117 -13.06 -13.93 13.63
C GLU A 117 -12.23 -12.65 13.73
N LEU A 118 -10.94 -12.77 14.05
CA LEU A 118 -10.03 -11.64 14.08
C LEU A 118 -9.90 -10.98 12.69
N ALA A 119 -9.85 -11.77 11.62
CA ALA A 119 -9.82 -11.25 10.25
C ALA A 119 -11.10 -10.46 9.92
N ARG A 120 -12.28 -10.92 10.34
CA ARG A 120 -13.55 -10.19 10.18
C ARG A 120 -13.57 -8.89 10.98
N GLN A 121 -13.01 -8.88 12.20
CA GLN A 121 -12.88 -7.66 13.00
C GLN A 121 -11.95 -6.64 12.34
N ALA A 122 -10.80 -7.10 11.82
CA ALA A 122 -9.88 -6.25 11.07
C ALA A 122 -10.55 -5.67 9.83
N ALA A 123 -11.33 -6.45 9.09
CA ALA A 123 -12.08 -5.98 7.93
C ALA A 123 -13.12 -4.89 8.29
N LYS A 124 -13.80 -5.00 9.44
CA LYS A 124 -14.72 -3.95 9.92
C LYS A 124 -14.01 -2.65 10.33
N ALA A 125 -12.73 -2.74 10.69
CA ALA A 125 -11.91 -1.61 11.12
C ALA A 125 -11.12 -0.95 9.98
N ALA A 126 -11.18 -1.49 8.76
CA ALA A 126 -10.50 -0.97 7.58
C ALA A 126 -11.32 0.14 6.91
#